data_AF-A0A8T5EJV8-F1
#
_entry.id   AF-A0A8T5EJV8-F1
#
_cell.length_a   1.000
_cell.length_b   1.000
_cell.length_c   1.000
_cell.angle_alpha   90.00
_cell.angle_beta   90.00
_cell.angle_gamma   90.00
#
_symmetry.space_group_name_H-M   'P 1'
#
loop_
_entity.id
_entity.type
_entity.pdbx_description
1 polymer ?
#
loop_
_entity_poly.entity_id
_entity_poly.type
_entity_poly.pdbx_seq_one_letter_code
_entity_poly.pdbx_strand_id
1 'polypeptide(L)'
;MSETGTITPETQIKKLTEDLAEETERLLKLYAAYEVQEKELLDTKAEVEVLEKEIVEREIEKESLEALLTEKDARIRDLELKASKTGKQVEHLEPELQKMEEKFAREKDRLGKVFSIAEELDNDLRLAVVELQTRDEWYMSHMSLFEDLNKAIKRRYEMIEAAAEAERQSQHMGRAITERMDEMVEARAAEMTLDEATDIDATASDSTPALEAAASEDSTDDEDDWNWSESVLTGVMDKNGITDREGFIEFAKSYDMDGNRYLKGSELGAAAADFAAKDSPAEEPPAEEEPATEESTDGPEVTWRTSGGSEENQ
;
A
#
# COMPACT_ATOMS: atom_id res chain seq x y z
N MET A 1 -15.88 154.54 -43.61
CA MET A 1 -16.34 153.15 -43.36
C MET A 1 -15.66 152.68 -42.08
N SER A 2 -16.23 153.04 -40.94
CA SER A 2 -15.68 152.76 -39.61
C SER A 2 -16.70 153.23 -38.55
N GLU A 3 -17.69 152.41 -38.25
CA GLU A 3 -18.69 152.72 -37.21
C GLU A 3 -18.11 152.45 -35.82
N THR A 4 -17.32 153.40 -35.32
CA THR A 4 -16.86 153.42 -33.93
C THR A 4 -17.99 153.90 -33.02
N GLY A 5 -18.93 153.00 -32.72
CA GLY A 5 -20.00 153.22 -31.75
C GLY A 5 -19.52 153.05 -30.31
N THR A 6 -19.88 153.99 -29.44
CA THR A 6 -19.52 154.00 -28.01
C THR A 6 -20.04 152.76 -27.29
N ILE A 7 -19.15 151.87 -26.89
CA ILE A 7 -19.49 150.72 -26.03
C ILE A 7 -19.66 151.24 -24.60
N THR A 8 -20.89 151.36 -24.12
CA THR A 8 -21.16 151.74 -22.72
C THR A 8 -20.81 150.59 -21.77
N PRO A 9 -20.41 150.86 -20.51
CA PRO A 9 -20.04 149.80 -19.56
C PRO A 9 -21.19 148.81 -19.34
N GLU A 10 -22.44 149.26 -19.39
CA GLU A 10 -23.62 148.38 -19.33
C GLU A 10 -23.68 147.35 -20.48
N THR A 11 -23.22 147.70 -21.68
CA THR A 11 -23.15 146.74 -22.81
C THR A 11 -21.98 145.78 -22.70
N GLN A 12 -20.88 146.17 -22.05
CA GLN A 12 -19.80 145.24 -21.69
C GLN A 12 -20.25 144.27 -20.60
N ILE A 13 -20.91 144.78 -19.55
CA ILE A 13 -21.46 143.96 -18.47
C ILE A 13 -22.46 142.94 -19.04
N LYS A 14 -23.37 143.35 -19.94
CA LYS A 14 -24.32 142.44 -20.60
C LYS A 14 -23.62 141.32 -21.39
N LYS A 15 -22.61 141.65 -22.19
CA LYS A 15 -21.81 140.64 -22.91
C LYS A 15 -21.11 139.69 -21.95
N LEU A 16 -20.44 140.21 -20.92
CA LEU A 16 -19.78 139.39 -19.91
C LEU A 16 -20.76 138.50 -19.14
N THR A 17 -22.00 138.92 -18.90
CA THR A 17 -23.04 138.05 -18.30
C THR A 17 -23.58 137.00 -19.27
N GLU A 18 -23.58 137.28 -20.57
CA GLU A 18 -23.99 136.35 -21.63
C GLU A 18 -22.89 135.29 -21.87
N ASP A 19 -21.63 135.73 -22.00
CA ASP A 19 -20.45 134.86 -22.04
C ASP A 19 -20.36 133.96 -20.79
N LEU A 20 -20.62 134.52 -19.60
CA LEU A 20 -20.64 133.75 -18.34
C LEU A 20 -21.79 132.74 -18.33
N ALA A 21 -22.97 133.09 -18.84
CA ALA A 21 -24.08 132.16 -18.98
C ALA A 21 -23.72 131.00 -19.93
N GLU A 22 -23.14 131.30 -21.09
CA GLU A 22 -22.66 130.28 -22.04
C GLU A 22 -21.62 129.35 -21.41
N GLU A 23 -20.63 129.88 -20.67
CA GLU A 23 -19.63 129.06 -19.99
C GLU A 23 -20.24 128.22 -18.85
N THR A 24 -21.23 128.73 -18.11
CA THR A 24 -21.97 127.89 -17.14
C THR A 24 -22.77 126.78 -17.81
N GLU A 25 -23.37 127.01 -18.98
CA GLU A 25 -24.03 125.95 -19.76
C GLU A 25 -23.03 124.90 -20.29
N ARG A 26 -21.85 125.34 -20.77
CA ARG A 26 -20.78 124.44 -21.24
C ARG A 26 -20.27 123.57 -20.10
N LEU A 27 -20.05 124.16 -18.92
CA LEU A 27 -19.69 123.43 -17.71
C LEU A 27 -20.76 122.45 -17.28
N LEU A 28 -22.05 122.83 -17.25
CA LEU A 28 -23.15 121.92 -16.91
C LEU A 28 -23.22 120.72 -17.87
N LYS A 29 -23.02 120.95 -19.19
CA LYS A 29 -22.97 119.88 -20.20
C LYS A 29 -21.77 118.96 -19.99
N LEU A 30 -20.60 119.49 -19.61
CA LEU A 30 -19.42 118.70 -19.22
C LEU A 30 -19.66 117.89 -17.95
N TYR A 31 -20.21 118.48 -16.89
CA TYR A 31 -20.54 117.77 -15.65
C TYR A 31 -21.52 116.62 -15.91
N ALA A 32 -22.58 116.85 -16.68
CA ALA A 32 -23.52 115.80 -17.07
C ALA A 32 -22.83 114.66 -17.87
N ALA A 33 -21.88 114.98 -18.75
CA ALA A 33 -21.09 113.98 -19.46
C ALA A 33 -20.16 113.19 -18.53
N TYR A 34 -19.51 113.86 -17.56
CA TYR A 34 -18.68 113.19 -16.55
C TYR A 34 -19.51 112.30 -15.60
N GLU A 35 -20.71 112.71 -15.20
CA GLU A 35 -21.61 111.88 -14.38
C GLU A 35 -22.11 110.62 -15.12
N VAL A 36 -22.26 110.69 -16.46
CA VAL A 36 -22.56 109.51 -17.28
C VAL A 36 -21.32 108.63 -17.39
N GLN A 37 -20.16 109.21 -17.70
CA GLN A 37 -18.90 108.48 -17.80
C GLN A 37 -18.51 107.80 -16.47
N GLU A 38 -18.79 108.42 -15.31
CA GLU A 38 -18.53 107.81 -14.00
C GLU A 38 -19.40 106.58 -13.77
N LYS A 39 -20.67 106.60 -14.20
CA LYS A 39 -21.58 105.43 -14.13
C LYS A 39 -21.10 104.32 -15.05
N GLU A 40 -20.77 104.62 -16.30
CA GLU A 40 -20.20 103.66 -17.25
C GLU A 40 -18.88 103.05 -16.72
N LEU A 41 -18.05 103.84 -16.05
CA LEU A 41 -16.81 103.38 -15.38
C LEU A 41 -17.07 102.54 -14.12
N LEU A 42 -18.22 102.66 -13.47
CA LEU A 42 -18.62 101.81 -12.34
C LEU A 42 -19.22 100.49 -12.84
N ASP A 43 -20.08 100.55 -13.85
CA ASP A 43 -20.70 99.37 -14.46
C ASP A 43 -19.64 98.46 -15.11
N THR A 44 -18.68 99.03 -15.85
CA THR A 44 -17.57 98.26 -16.44
C THR A 44 -16.61 97.71 -15.39
N LYS A 45 -16.40 98.38 -14.24
CA LYS A 45 -15.64 97.80 -13.13
C LYS A 45 -16.36 96.63 -12.50
N ALA A 46 -17.68 96.72 -12.31
CA ALA A 46 -18.48 95.62 -11.80
C ALA A 46 -18.47 94.42 -12.76
N GLU A 47 -18.51 94.66 -14.08
CA GLU A 47 -18.35 93.61 -15.10
C GLU A 47 -16.96 92.96 -15.02
N VAL A 48 -15.88 93.75 -14.91
CA VAL A 48 -14.51 93.24 -14.73
C VAL A 48 -14.39 92.41 -13.45
N GLU A 49 -14.93 92.86 -12.31
CA GLU A 49 -14.92 92.10 -11.06
C GLU A 49 -15.70 90.77 -11.13
N VAL A 50 -16.69 90.66 -12.01
CA VAL A 50 -17.41 89.39 -12.26
C VAL A 50 -16.56 88.49 -13.17
N LEU A 51 -16.01 89.03 -14.25
CA LEU A 51 -15.15 88.28 -15.18
C LEU A 51 -13.88 87.76 -14.50
N GLU A 52 -13.26 88.52 -13.59
CA GLU A 52 -12.11 88.08 -12.79
C GLU A 52 -12.46 86.87 -11.91
N LYS A 53 -13.65 86.86 -11.29
CA LYS A 53 -14.12 85.72 -10.49
C LYS A 53 -14.38 84.50 -11.37
N GLU A 54 -15.06 84.67 -12.51
CA GLU A 54 -15.27 83.58 -13.46
C GLU A 54 -13.96 83.02 -14.05
N ILE A 55 -12.93 83.86 -14.24
CA ILE A 55 -11.60 83.41 -14.70
C ILE A 55 -10.96 82.51 -13.64
N VAL A 56 -10.99 82.91 -12.36
CA VAL A 56 -10.47 82.11 -11.24
C VAL A 56 -11.23 80.79 -11.09
N GLU A 57 -12.56 80.81 -11.20
CA GLU A 57 -13.38 79.59 -11.16
C GLU A 57 -13.01 78.62 -12.31
N ARG A 58 -12.88 79.13 -13.55
CA ARG A 58 -12.46 78.32 -14.70
C ARG A 58 -11.02 77.82 -14.60
N GLU A 59 -10.13 78.56 -13.95
CA GLU A 59 -8.75 78.14 -13.70
C GLU A 59 -8.69 77.00 -12.69
N ILE A 60 -9.46 77.09 -11.59
CA ILE A 60 -9.62 75.99 -10.62
C ILE A 60 -10.24 74.74 -11.27
N GLU A 61 -11.29 74.91 -12.08
CA GLU A 61 -11.89 73.79 -12.84
C GLU A 61 -10.87 73.13 -13.76
N LYS A 62 -10.09 73.93 -14.50
CA LYS A 62 -9.04 73.44 -15.39
C LYS A 62 -7.95 72.68 -14.61
N GLU A 63 -7.43 73.23 -13.52
CA GLU A 63 -6.43 72.55 -12.66
C GLU A 63 -6.98 71.22 -12.11
N SER A 64 -8.25 71.19 -11.71
CA SER A 64 -8.90 69.96 -11.22
C SER A 64 -9.02 68.88 -12.30
N LEU A 65 -9.31 69.27 -13.55
CA LEU A 65 -9.38 68.37 -14.69
C LEU A 65 -8.00 67.88 -15.12
N GLU A 66 -6.98 68.75 -15.09
CA GLU A 66 -5.59 68.37 -15.36
C GLU A 66 -5.08 67.38 -14.30
N ALA A 67 -5.37 67.60 -13.02
CA ALA A 67 -5.06 66.64 -11.95
C ALA A 67 -5.70 65.27 -12.20
N LEU A 68 -7.02 65.23 -12.49
CA LEU A 68 -7.73 63.97 -12.82
C LEU A 68 -7.20 63.28 -14.09
N LEU A 69 -6.71 64.05 -15.07
CA LEU A 69 -6.10 63.50 -16.28
C LEU A 69 -4.75 62.86 -15.95
N THR A 70 -3.88 63.51 -15.16
CA THR A 70 -2.60 62.93 -14.74
C THR A 70 -2.76 61.67 -13.88
N GLU A 71 -3.79 61.60 -13.01
CA GLU A 71 -4.12 60.40 -12.24
C GLU A 71 -4.55 59.25 -13.18
N LYS A 72 -5.41 59.54 -14.16
CA LYS A 72 -5.83 58.55 -15.17
C LYS A 72 -4.65 58.06 -15.99
N ASP A 73 -3.76 58.93 -16.42
CA ASP A 73 -2.55 58.54 -17.18
C ASP A 73 -1.59 57.68 -16.34
N ALA A 74 -1.46 57.95 -15.04
CA ALA A 74 -0.71 57.09 -14.11
C ALA A 74 -1.37 55.72 -13.99
N ARG A 75 -2.69 55.69 -13.80
CA ARG A 75 -3.48 54.45 -13.67
C ARG A 75 -3.48 53.61 -14.95
N ILE A 76 -3.51 54.24 -16.12
CA ILE A 76 -3.39 53.56 -17.43
C ILE A 76 -2.02 52.90 -17.54
N ARG A 77 -0.93 53.65 -17.28
CA ARG A 77 0.44 53.10 -17.30
C ARG A 77 0.61 51.93 -16.32
N ASP A 78 0.04 52.01 -15.13
CA ASP A 78 0.05 50.91 -14.16
C ASP A 78 -0.72 49.67 -14.64
N LEU A 79 -1.83 49.85 -15.36
CA LEU A 79 -2.58 48.76 -15.96
C LEU A 79 -1.85 48.13 -17.14
N GLU A 80 -1.19 48.93 -17.99
CA GLU A 80 -0.33 48.45 -19.09
C GLU A 80 0.88 47.67 -18.55
N LEU A 81 1.51 48.15 -17.48
CA LEU A 81 2.59 47.44 -16.79
C LEU A 81 2.11 46.14 -16.14
N LYS A 82 0.89 46.10 -15.57
CA LYS A 82 0.29 44.85 -15.06
C LYS A 82 -0.04 43.89 -16.19
N ALA A 83 -0.68 44.36 -17.26
CA ALA A 83 -1.04 43.56 -18.43
C ALA A 83 0.19 42.94 -19.12
N SER A 84 1.27 43.70 -19.28
CA SER A 84 2.52 43.20 -19.85
C SER A 84 3.25 42.21 -18.94
N LYS A 85 3.16 42.38 -17.60
CA LYS A 85 3.65 41.38 -16.63
C LYS A 85 2.84 40.08 -16.70
N THR A 86 1.51 40.16 -16.71
CA THR A 86 0.65 38.98 -16.82
C THR A 86 0.77 38.30 -18.18
N GLY A 87 0.95 39.05 -19.27
CA GLY A 87 1.23 38.50 -20.59
C GLY A 87 2.49 37.62 -20.59
N LYS A 88 3.60 38.14 -20.06
CA LYS A 88 4.86 37.37 -19.91
C LYS A 88 4.74 36.18 -18.95
N GLN A 89 3.90 36.27 -17.92
CA GLN A 89 3.60 35.13 -17.04
C GLN A 89 2.84 34.04 -17.80
N VAL A 90 1.85 34.41 -18.62
CA VAL A 90 1.13 33.47 -19.49
C VAL A 90 2.07 32.83 -20.51
N GLU A 91 2.89 33.62 -21.21
CA GLU A 91 3.91 33.12 -22.17
C GLU A 91 4.88 32.10 -21.53
N HIS A 92 5.19 32.24 -20.24
CA HIS A 92 6.06 31.31 -19.53
C HIS A 92 5.32 30.06 -19.02
N LEU A 93 4.09 30.21 -18.52
CA LEU A 93 3.29 29.13 -17.94
C LEU A 93 2.61 28.25 -19.00
N GLU A 94 2.27 28.80 -20.16
CA GLU A 94 1.65 28.07 -21.28
C GLU A 94 2.46 26.83 -21.73
N PRO A 95 3.78 26.91 -22.00
CA PRO A 95 4.58 25.72 -22.35
C PRO A 95 4.80 24.76 -21.17
N GLU A 96 4.66 25.22 -19.92
CA GLU A 96 4.70 24.32 -18.74
C GLU A 96 3.38 23.55 -18.59
N LEU A 97 2.25 24.22 -18.82
CA LEU A 97 0.93 23.61 -18.88
C LEU A 97 0.87 22.56 -19.99
N GLN A 98 1.30 22.89 -21.22
CA GLN A 98 1.37 21.93 -22.33
C GLN A 98 2.22 20.69 -21.96
N LYS A 99 3.41 20.88 -21.34
CA LYS A 99 4.23 19.75 -20.87
C LYS A 99 3.55 18.91 -19.79
N MET A 100 2.74 19.53 -18.92
CA MET A 100 1.96 18.81 -17.92
C MET A 100 0.78 18.05 -18.55
N GLU A 101 0.06 18.66 -19.49
CA GLU A 101 -1.00 18.01 -20.27
C GLU A 101 -0.46 16.80 -21.05
N GLU A 102 0.70 16.91 -21.69
CA GLU A 102 1.36 15.77 -22.32
C GLU A 102 1.75 14.67 -21.33
N LYS A 103 2.20 15.01 -20.11
CA LYS A 103 2.49 14.01 -19.06
C LYS A 103 1.21 13.30 -18.64
N PHE A 104 0.14 14.05 -18.37
CA PHE A 104 -1.17 13.49 -18.04
C PHE A 104 -1.73 12.62 -19.17
N ALA A 105 -1.55 12.99 -20.44
CA ALA A 105 -1.91 12.15 -21.58
C ALA A 105 -1.10 10.83 -21.60
N ARG A 106 0.22 10.90 -21.45
CA ARG A 106 1.09 9.71 -21.36
C ARG A 106 0.74 8.81 -20.16
N GLU A 107 0.38 9.39 -19.02
CA GLU A 107 -0.04 8.66 -17.82
C GLU A 107 -1.42 8.04 -17.99
N LYS A 108 -2.36 8.74 -18.62
CA LYS A 108 -3.67 8.20 -19.01
C LYS A 108 -3.52 7.01 -19.97
N ASP A 109 -2.65 7.09 -20.96
CA ASP A 109 -2.36 6.00 -21.90
C ASP A 109 -1.68 4.80 -21.21
N ARG A 110 -0.78 5.06 -20.25
CA ARG A 110 -0.16 4.02 -19.41
C ARG A 110 -1.19 3.32 -18.53
N LEU A 111 -2.04 4.09 -17.84
CA LEU A 111 -3.12 3.56 -17.01
C LEU A 111 -4.10 2.75 -17.86
N GLY A 112 -4.49 3.24 -19.04
CA GLY A 112 -5.33 2.50 -19.98
C GLY A 112 -4.76 1.11 -20.33
N LYS A 113 -3.45 1.04 -20.62
CA LYS A 113 -2.77 -0.25 -20.86
C LYS A 113 -2.75 -1.15 -19.62
N VAL A 114 -2.51 -0.61 -18.44
CA VAL A 114 -2.54 -1.37 -17.18
C VAL A 114 -3.96 -1.91 -16.91
N PHE A 115 -5.01 -1.13 -17.18
CA PHE A 115 -6.39 -1.60 -17.10
C PHE A 115 -6.69 -2.69 -18.11
N SER A 116 -6.28 -2.58 -19.38
CA SER A 116 -6.44 -3.65 -20.36
C SER A 116 -5.73 -4.95 -19.95
N ILE A 117 -4.50 -4.86 -19.44
CA ILE A 117 -3.76 -6.03 -18.91
C ILE A 117 -4.48 -6.61 -17.68
N ALA A 118 -5.04 -5.78 -16.81
CA ALA A 118 -5.81 -6.25 -15.65
C ALA A 118 -7.12 -6.93 -16.06
N GLU A 119 -7.81 -6.44 -17.10
CA GLU A 119 -8.99 -7.07 -17.69
C GLU A 119 -8.64 -8.41 -18.38
N GLU A 120 -7.52 -8.49 -19.09
CA GLU A 120 -6.98 -9.74 -19.64
C GLU A 120 -6.69 -10.76 -18.53
N LEU A 121 -5.96 -10.37 -17.47
CA LEU A 121 -5.65 -11.23 -16.34
C LEU A 121 -6.90 -11.68 -15.54
N ASP A 122 -7.92 -10.84 -15.40
CA ASP A 122 -9.19 -11.18 -14.74
C ASP A 122 -10.03 -12.15 -15.60
N ASN A 123 -9.95 -12.04 -16.93
CA ASN A 123 -10.54 -13.04 -17.83
C ASN A 123 -9.81 -14.37 -17.78
N ASP A 124 -8.46 -14.38 -17.80
CA ASP A 124 -7.65 -15.59 -17.64
C ASP A 124 -7.89 -16.26 -16.28
N LEU A 125 -8.02 -15.48 -15.20
CA LEU A 125 -8.38 -16.00 -13.88
C LEU A 125 -9.76 -16.69 -13.89
N ARG A 126 -10.77 -16.08 -14.54
CA ARG A 126 -12.09 -16.71 -14.68
C ARG A 126 -12.03 -18.02 -15.46
N LEU A 127 -11.28 -18.06 -16.56
CA LEU A 127 -11.08 -19.28 -17.34
C LEU A 127 -10.40 -20.37 -16.50
N ALA A 128 -9.30 -20.04 -15.81
CA ALA A 128 -8.61 -20.98 -14.93
C ALA A 128 -9.50 -21.50 -13.78
N VAL A 129 -10.37 -20.66 -13.19
CA VAL A 129 -11.34 -21.09 -12.17
C VAL A 129 -12.37 -22.06 -12.75
N VAL A 130 -12.87 -21.82 -13.95
CA VAL A 130 -13.81 -22.74 -14.64
C VAL A 130 -13.12 -24.05 -15.01
N GLU A 131 -11.88 -24.02 -15.50
CA GLU A 131 -11.08 -25.22 -15.77
C GLU A 131 -10.84 -26.04 -14.50
N LEU A 132 -10.50 -25.40 -13.37
CA LEU A 132 -10.37 -26.08 -12.09
C LEU A 132 -11.71 -26.69 -11.63
N GLN A 133 -12.82 -25.99 -11.78
CA GLN A 133 -14.16 -26.52 -11.45
C GLN A 133 -14.50 -27.75 -12.30
N THR A 134 -14.34 -27.69 -13.62
CA THR A 134 -14.61 -28.84 -14.50
C THR A 134 -13.70 -30.04 -14.21
N ARG A 135 -12.44 -29.79 -13.83
CA ARG A 135 -11.50 -30.82 -13.39
C ARG A 135 -11.93 -31.44 -12.05
N ASP A 136 -12.41 -30.63 -11.11
CA ASP A 136 -12.83 -31.12 -9.79
C ASP A 136 -14.19 -31.85 -9.87
N GLU A 137 -15.11 -31.43 -10.75
CA GLU A 137 -16.30 -32.18 -11.16
C GLU A 137 -15.94 -33.53 -11.79
N TRP A 138 -14.92 -33.56 -12.67
CA TRP A 138 -14.38 -34.80 -13.22
C TRP A 138 -13.83 -35.70 -12.10
N TYR A 139 -13.02 -35.17 -11.17
CA TYR A 139 -12.53 -35.96 -10.03
C TYR A 139 -13.66 -36.50 -9.15
N MET A 140 -14.68 -35.71 -8.82
CA MET A 140 -15.83 -36.16 -8.03
C MET A 140 -16.61 -37.28 -8.72
N SER A 141 -16.84 -37.16 -10.04
CA SER A 141 -17.51 -38.21 -10.83
C SER A 141 -16.67 -39.48 -11.01
N HIS A 142 -15.33 -39.39 -10.92
CA HIS A 142 -14.46 -40.56 -10.93
C HIS A 142 -14.35 -41.23 -9.56
N MET A 143 -14.32 -40.45 -8.48
CA MET A 143 -14.28 -41.00 -7.11
C MET A 143 -15.60 -41.68 -6.72
N SER A 144 -16.75 -41.21 -7.19
CA SER A 144 -18.04 -41.89 -6.97
C SER A 144 -18.07 -43.31 -7.57
N LEU A 145 -17.43 -43.53 -8.72
CA LEU A 145 -17.28 -44.87 -9.31
C LEU A 145 -16.46 -45.81 -8.41
N PHE A 146 -15.41 -45.32 -7.77
CA PHE A 146 -14.62 -46.11 -6.81
C PHE A 146 -15.39 -46.37 -5.51
N GLU A 147 -16.16 -45.41 -5.01
CA GLU A 147 -17.07 -45.64 -3.90
C GLU A 147 -18.12 -46.70 -4.22
N ASP A 148 -18.73 -46.63 -5.40
CA ASP A 148 -19.78 -47.57 -5.82
C ASP A 148 -19.21 -48.97 -6.09
N LEU A 149 -17.99 -49.07 -6.62
CA LEU A 149 -17.24 -50.32 -6.68
C LEU A 149 -16.97 -50.88 -5.27
N ASN A 150 -16.54 -50.04 -4.32
CA ASN A 150 -16.33 -50.45 -2.93
C ASN A 150 -17.64 -50.92 -2.27
N LYS A 151 -18.75 -50.21 -2.48
CA LYS A 151 -20.10 -50.64 -2.05
C LYS A 151 -20.50 -51.98 -2.69
N ALA A 152 -20.19 -52.21 -3.97
CA ALA A 152 -20.46 -53.47 -4.66
C ALA A 152 -19.59 -54.64 -4.13
N ILE A 153 -18.31 -54.37 -3.85
CA ILE A 153 -17.38 -55.33 -3.24
C ILE A 153 -17.86 -55.73 -1.84
N LYS A 154 -18.27 -54.76 -1.00
CA LYS A 154 -18.83 -55.04 0.34
C LYS A 154 -20.08 -55.91 0.27
N ARG A 155 -21.06 -55.55 -0.58
CA ARG A 155 -22.25 -56.39 -0.83
C ARG A 155 -21.88 -57.80 -1.31
N ARG A 156 -20.81 -57.96 -2.09
CA ARG A 156 -20.33 -59.28 -2.51
C ARG A 156 -19.75 -60.06 -1.33
N TYR A 157 -18.98 -59.44 -0.43
CA TYR A 157 -18.50 -60.09 0.78
C TYR A 157 -19.66 -60.49 1.70
N GLU A 158 -20.62 -59.61 1.95
CA GLU A 158 -21.85 -59.90 2.71
C GLU A 158 -22.62 -61.11 2.14
N MET A 159 -22.76 -61.19 0.81
CA MET A 159 -23.37 -62.36 0.15
C MET A 159 -22.54 -63.64 0.26
N ILE A 160 -21.19 -63.54 0.23
CA ILE A 160 -20.30 -64.71 0.40
C ILE A 160 -20.32 -65.18 1.86
N GLU A 161 -20.32 -64.28 2.83
CA GLU A 161 -20.45 -64.60 4.26
C GLU A 161 -21.81 -65.26 4.54
N ALA A 162 -22.91 -64.68 4.06
CA ALA A 162 -24.25 -65.29 4.17
C ALA A 162 -24.32 -66.67 3.47
N ALA A 163 -23.68 -66.85 2.31
CA ALA A 163 -23.61 -68.14 1.63
C ALA A 163 -22.74 -69.16 2.37
N ALA A 164 -21.61 -68.73 2.96
CA ALA A 164 -20.73 -69.58 3.75
C ALA A 164 -21.33 -69.94 5.10
N GLU A 165 -22.11 -69.05 5.72
CA GLU A 165 -22.93 -69.35 6.91
C GLU A 165 -24.05 -70.32 6.57
N ALA A 166 -24.76 -70.12 5.44
CA ALA A 166 -25.78 -71.05 4.96
C ALA A 166 -25.16 -72.43 4.61
N GLU A 167 -23.97 -72.47 4.02
CA GLU A 167 -23.22 -73.71 3.80
C GLU A 167 -22.83 -74.34 5.13
N ARG A 168 -22.29 -73.58 6.09
CA ARG A 168 -21.93 -74.10 7.42
C ARG A 168 -23.15 -74.66 8.16
N GLN A 169 -24.28 -73.96 8.12
CA GLN A 169 -25.56 -74.43 8.67
C GLN A 169 -26.06 -75.67 7.93
N SER A 170 -25.91 -75.74 6.60
CA SER A 170 -26.23 -76.91 5.78
C SER A 170 -25.31 -78.10 6.09
N GLN A 171 -24.02 -77.89 6.29
CA GLN A 171 -23.05 -78.91 6.70
C GLN A 171 -23.30 -79.40 8.13
N HIS A 172 -23.63 -78.50 9.07
CA HIS A 172 -24.02 -78.88 10.44
C HIS A 172 -25.34 -79.66 10.44
N MET A 173 -26.33 -79.24 9.65
CA MET A 173 -27.58 -80.00 9.47
C MET A 173 -27.32 -81.34 8.78
N GLY A 174 -26.42 -81.38 7.80
CA GLY A 174 -25.99 -82.59 7.10
C GLY A 174 -25.31 -83.58 8.05
N ARG A 175 -24.40 -83.11 8.92
CA ARG A 175 -23.78 -83.92 9.98
C ARG A 175 -24.81 -84.42 11.00
N ALA A 176 -25.76 -83.60 11.42
CA ALA A 176 -26.85 -84.04 12.30
C ALA A 176 -27.78 -85.07 11.62
N ILE A 177 -27.89 -85.05 10.29
CA ILE A 177 -28.60 -86.08 9.51
C ILE A 177 -27.75 -87.36 9.39
N THR A 178 -26.43 -87.26 9.13
CA THR A 178 -25.56 -88.44 9.06
C THR A 178 -25.41 -89.10 10.42
N GLU A 179 -25.20 -88.34 11.51
CA GLU A 179 -25.17 -88.86 12.88
C GLU A 179 -26.47 -89.61 13.22
N ARG A 180 -27.65 -89.11 12.86
CA ARG A 180 -28.92 -89.85 13.00
C ARG A 180 -29.03 -91.09 12.11
N MET A 181 -28.44 -91.06 10.93
CA MET A 181 -28.44 -92.20 10.02
C MET A 181 -27.48 -93.28 10.51
N ASP A 182 -26.32 -92.89 11.03
CA ASP A 182 -25.33 -93.75 11.66
C ASP A 182 -25.87 -94.30 12.99
N GLU A 183 -26.54 -93.51 13.84
CA GLU A 183 -27.30 -94.00 15.01
C GLU A 183 -28.35 -95.06 14.62
N MET A 184 -29.05 -94.87 13.48
CA MET A 184 -30.05 -95.83 13.00
C MET A 184 -29.41 -97.09 12.41
N VAL A 185 -28.26 -96.96 11.73
CA VAL A 185 -27.47 -98.07 11.21
C VAL A 185 -26.80 -98.84 12.35
N GLU A 186 -26.31 -98.16 13.39
CA GLU A 186 -25.71 -98.71 14.59
C GLU A 186 -26.78 -99.39 15.47
N ALA A 187 -27.98 -98.82 15.62
CA ALA A 187 -29.10 -99.51 16.26
C ALA A 187 -29.48 -100.80 15.50
N ARG A 188 -29.47 -100.76 14.17
CA ARG A 188 -29.73 -101.94 13.33
C ARG A 188 -28.57 -102.95 13.34
N ALA A 189 -27.33 -102.49 13.48
CA ALA A 189 -26.16 -103.33 13.67
C ALA A 189 -26.12 -103.93 15.09
N ALA A 190 -26.65 -103.22 16.10
CA ALA A 190 -26.86 -103.74 17.44
C ALA A 190 -27.94 -104.82 17.46
N GLU A 191 -29.03 -104.68 16.69
CA GLU A 191 -29.98 -105.78 16.45
C GLU A 191 -29.29 -106.98 15.77
N MET A 192 -28.44 -106.75 14.76
CA MET A 192 -27.76 -107.83 14.03
C MET A 192 -26.62 -108.50 14.83
N THR A 193 -25.90 -107.76 15.67
CA THR A 193 -24.86 -108.30 16.56
C THR A 193 -25.43 -108.98 17.79
N LEU A 194 -26.69 -108.68 18.18
CA LEU A 194 -27.40 -109.47 19.18
C LEU A 194 -27.66 -110.92 18.69
N ASP A 195 -27.86 -111.11 17.38
CA ASP A 195 -27.99 -112.44 16.77
C ASP A 195 -26.63 -113.13 16.53
N GLU A 196 -25.56 -112.38 16.25
CA GLU A 196 -24.24 -112.95 15.88
C GLU A 196 -23.26 -113.13 17.07
N ALA A 197 -23.54 -112.53 18.24
CA ALA A 197 -22.70 -112.63 19.45
C ALA A 197 -22.90 -113.93 20.27
N THR A 198 -23.04 -115.09 19.61
CA THR A 198 -23.09 -116.41 20.28
C THR A 198 -22.06 -117.43 19.80
N ASP A 199 -21.10 -117.08 18.92
CA ASP A 199 -19.99 -117.99 18.57
C ASP A 199 -18.59 -117.33 18.50
N ILE A 200 -17.77 -117.76 19.48
CA ILE A 200 -16.32 -118.08 19.38
C ILE A 200 -15.27 -116.98 19.64
N ASP A 201 -14.28 -117.45 20.40
CA ASP A 201 -13.16 -116.80 21.11
C ASP A 201 -11.81 -116.87 20.34
N ALA A 202 -10.83 -116.10 20.84
CA ALA A 202 -9.38 -116.29 20.74
C ALA A 202 -8.60 -116.02 19.42
N THR A 203 -7.73 -115.00 19.39
CA THR A 203 -6.27 -115.14 19.66
C THR A 203 -5.36 -113.97 19.15
N ALA A 204 -4.34 -113.65 19.98
CA ALA A 204 -2.93 -113.35 19.65
C ALA A 204 -2.45 -112.03 18.94
N SER A 205 -1.71 -111.23 19.75
CA SER A 205 -0.32 -110.76 19.55
C SER A 205 0.12 -109.69 18.50
N ASP A 206 0.69 -108.60 19.06
CA ASP A 206 2.12 -108.17 18.95
C ASP A 206 2.50 -106.84 18.24
N SER A 207 3.63 -106.28 18.71
CA SER A 207 4.57 -105.32 18.12
C SER A 207 4.33 -103.79 18.19
N THR A 208 5.27 -103.13 18.90
CA THR A 208 5.69 -101.70 18.88
C THR A 208 6.84 -101.52 17.83
N PRO A 209 7.33 -100.32 17.39
CA PRO A 209 8.08 -99.33 18.24
C PRO A 209 8.26 -97.84 17.72
N ALA A 210 9.13 -97.08 18.43
CA ALA A 210 10.02 -95.96 17.98
C ALA A 210 9.41 -94.55 17.64
N LEU A 211 9.86 -93.38 18.19
CA LEU A 211 11.18 -92.66 18.19
C LEU A 211 11.49 -91.97 16.82
N GLU A 212 12.04 -90.74 16.65
CA GLU A 212 12.67 -89.69 17.51
C GLU A 212 12.53 -88.28 16.83
N ALA A 213 12.31 -87.14 17.53
CA ALA A 213 13.26 -86.11 18.04
C ALA A 213 13.93 -85.10 17.05
N ALA A 214 13.85 -83.79 17.38
CA ALA A 214 14.71 -82.66 16.94
C ALA A 214 14.50 -81.51 17.98
N ALA A 215 15.47 -80.86 18.63
CA ALA A 215 16.71 -80.19 18.18
C ALA A 215 16.43 -78.94 17.31
N SER A 216 16.95 -77.74 17.59
CA SER A 216 17.80 -77.26 18.71
C SER A 216 17.78 -75.72 18.76
N GLU A 217 17.84 -75.12 19.95
CA GLU A 217 18.07 -73.68 20.15
C GLU A 217 19.57 -73.36 20.09
N ASP A 218 19.92 -72.17 19.61
CA ASP A 218 21.25 -71.55 19.81
C ASP A 218 21.04 -70.06 20.09
N SER A 219 21.52 -69.61 21.25
CA SER A 219 21.43 -68.23 21.72
C SER A 219 22.69 -67.92 22.54
N THR A 220 23.41 -66.89 22.12
CA THR A 220 24.58 -66.36 22.81
C THR A 220 24.46 -64.84 22.90
N ASP A 221 23.75 -64.39 23.94
CA ASP A 221 23.77 -62.98 24.39
C ASP A 221 24.96 -62.81 25.35
N ASP A 222 25.98 -62.07 24.94
CA ASP A 222 27.01 -61.54 25.85
C ASP A 222 26.55 -60.15 26.33
N GLU A 223 26.12 -60.07 27.60
CA GLU A 223 25.31 -58.95 28.13
C GLU A 223 26.06 -57.62 28.36
N ASP A 224 27.31 -57.44 27.94
CA ASP A 224 28.15 -56.25 28.23
C ASP A 224 28.58 -55.41 27.00
N ASP A 225 28.19 -55.79 25.79
CA ASP A 225 28.58 -55.06 24.57
C ASP A 225 27.79 -53.74 24.40
N TRP A 226 28.54 -52.64 24.34
CA TRP A 226 28.03 -51.32 23.92
C TRP A 226 27.71 -51.35 22.43
N ASN A 227 26.54 -50.87 22.04
CA ASN A 227 26.10 -50.87 20.65
C ASN A 227 25.95 -49.44 20.09
N TRP A 228 26.16 -49.31 18.78
CA TRP A 228 26.01 -48.05 18.05
C TRP A 228 25.73 -48.34 16.57
N SER A 229 25.26 -47.34 15.83
CA SER A 229 25.16 -47.44 14.37
C SER A 229 26.49 -47.03 13.74
N GLU A 230 27.22 -48.00 13.17
CA GLU A 230 28.55 -47.77 12.59
C GLU A 230 28.57 -46.65 11.53
N SER A 231 27.53 -46.56 10.69
CA SER A 231 27.39 -45.50 9.69
C SER A 231 27.20 -44.10 10.27
N VAL A 232 26.66 -44.01 11.50
CA VAL A 232 26.47 -42.75 12.22
C VAL A 232 27.75 -42.39 12.96
N LEU A 233 28.44 -43.37 13.54
CA LEU A 233 29.76 -43.16 14.15
C LEU A 233 30.75 -42.62 13.12
N THR A 234 30.91 -43.27 11.96
CA THR A 234 31.80 -42.79 10.90
C THR A 234 31.37 -41.44 10.35
N GLY A 235 30.07 -41.24 10.09
CA GLY A 235 29.55 -39.96 9.58
C GLY A 235 29.74 -38.78 10.54
N VAL A 236 29.73 -39.02 11.85
CA VAL A 236 30.04 -38.01 12.88
C VAL A 236 31.55 -37.76 12.96
N MET A 237 32.39 -38.81 12.95
CA MET A 237 33.85 -38.66 12.95
C MET A 237 34.35 -37.90 11.72
N ASP A 238 33.88 -38.25 10.52
CA ASP A 238 34.23 -37.59 9.25
C ASP A 238 33.81 -36.10 9.24
N LYS A 239 32.63 -35.79 9.80
CA LYS A 239 32.11 -34.42 9.88
C LYS A 239 32.90 -33.54 10.85
N ASN A 240 33.41 -34.12 11.93
CA ASN A 240 34.11 -33.41 13.00
C ASN A 240 35.65 -33.55 12.92
N GLY A 241 36.18 -34.27 11.93
CA GLY A 241 37.62 -34.43 11.71
C GLY A 241 38.34 -35.32 12.73
N ILE A 242 37.59 -36.19 13.42
CA ILE A 242 38.11 -37.01 14.53
C ILE A 242 38.88 -38.21 13.98
N THR A 243 40.16 -38.33 14.32
CA THR A 243 41.03 -39.41 13.83
C THR A 243 41.21 -40.56 14.84
N ASP A 244 41.07 -40.31 16.14
CA ASP A 244 41.08 -41.34 17.17
C ASP A 244 39.69 -41.94 17.36
N ARG A 245 39.46 -43.12 16.76
CA ARG A 245 38.21 -43.87 16.89
C ARG A 245 37.98 -44.38 18.31
N GLU A 246 39.01 -44.91 18.96
CA GLU A 246 38.85 -45.64 20.22
C GLU A 246 38.70 -44.66 21.38
N GLY A 247 39.55 -43.62 21.43
CA GLY A 247 39.39 -42.51 22.39
C GLY A 247 38.07 -41.76 22.24
N PHE A 248 37.55 -41.62 21.00
CA PHE A 248 36.22 -41.04 20.78
C PHE A 248 35.08 -41.94 21.29
N ILE A 249 35.15 -43.26 21.07
CA ILE A 249 34.14 -44.20 21.61
C ILE A 249 34.17 -44.20 23.15
N GLU A 250 35.36 -44.18 23.77
CA GLU A 250 35.46 -44.07 25.24
C GLU A 250 34.88 -42.76 25.78
N PHE A 251 35.14 -41.64 25.09
CA PHE A 251 34.54 -40.35 25.45
C PHE A 251 33.01 -40.35 25.26
N ALA A 252 32.51 -40.95 24.18
CA ALA A 252 31.08 -41.03 23.90
C ALA A 252 30.30 -41.87 24.94
N LYS A 253 30.92 -42.84 25.61
CA LYS A 253 30.27 -43.64 26.69
C LYS A 253 29.75 -42.78 27.85
N SER A 254 30.32 -41.60 28.11
CA SER A 254 29.78 -40.68 29.14
C SER A 254 28.62 -39.80 28.66
N TYR A 255 28.22 -39.90 27.38
CA TYR A 255 27.13 -39.13 26.78
C TYR A 255 25.87 -39.99 26.54
N ASP A 256 25.85 -41.26 26.97
CA ASP A 256 24.63 -42.05 27.10
C ASP A 256 23.75 -41.44 28.20
N MET A 257 22.74 -40.67 27.78
CA MET A 257 21.86 -39.92 28.68
C MET A 257 20.62 -40.70 29.10
N ASP A 258 20.28 -41.79 28.41
CA ASP A 258 19.10 -42.62 28.73
C ASP A 258 19.43 -44.02 29.27
N GLY A 259 20.72 -44.34 29.39
CA GLY A 259 21.27 -45.49 30.12
C GLY A 259 21.03 -46.83 29.44
N ASN A 260 20.74 -46.84 28.13
CA ASN A 260 20.44 -48.06 27.38
C ASN A 260 21.67 -48.71 26.74
N ARG A 261 22.87 -48.12 26.90
CA ARG A 261 24.15 -48.56 26.32
C ARG A 261 24.21 -48.50 24.78
N TYR A 262 23.24 -47.83 24.13
CA TYR A 262 23.18 -47.56 22.70
C TYR A 262 23.47 -46.08 22.38
N LEU A 263 24.63 -45.81 21.79
CA LEU A 263 25.03 -44.44 21.45
C LEU A 263 24.27 -43.93 20.22
N LYS A 264 23.36 -42.96 20.42
CA LYS A 264 22.57 -42.35 19.33
C LYS A 264 23.37 -41.28 18.61
N GLY A 265 22.99 -41.00 17.36
CA GLY A 265 23.63 -39.94 16.55
C GLY A 265 23.59 -38.53 17.15
N SER A 266 22.62 -38.24 18.01
CA SER A 266 22.57 -36.99 18.79
C SER A 266 23.62 -36.93 19.89
N GLU A 267 23.89 -38.06 20.56
CA GLU A 267 24.83 -38.18 21.66
C GLU A 267 26.26 -38.26 21.12
N LEU A 268 26.48 -39.06 20.07
CA LEU A 268 27.72 -39.03 19.29
C LEU A 268 28.00 -37.63 18.72
N GLY A 269 26.99 -36.93 18.21
CA GLY A 269 27.14 -35.56 17.70
C GLY A 269 27.52 -34.53 18.77
N ALA A 270 26.97 -34.65 19.98
CA ALA A 270 27.33 -33.81 21.13
C ALA A 270 28.75 -34.13 21.62
N ALA A 271 29.05 -35.42 21.84
CA ALA A 271 30.37 -35.89 22.21
C ALA A 271 31.43 -35.46 21.19
N ALA A 272 31.14 -35.48 19.89
CA ALA A 272 32.08 -35.09 18.85
C ALA A 272 32.35 -33.58 18.79
N ALA A 273 31.39 -32.75 19.23
CA ALA A 273 31.61 -31.31 19.35
C ALA A 273 32.55 -31.01 20.53
N ASP A 274 32.30 -31.64 21.69
CA ASP A 274 33.11 -31.46 22.89
C ASP A 274 34.52 -32.09 22.76
N PHE A 275 34.63 -33.23 22.05
CA PHE A 275 35.91 -33.88 21.76
C PHE A 275 36.77 -33.00 20.83
N ALA A 276 36.20 -32.49 19.73
CA ALA A 276 36.91 -31.60 18.80
C ALA A 276 37.31 -30.25 19.44
N ALA A 277 36.49 -29.73 20.37
CA ALA A 277 36.82 -28.54 21.15
C ALA A 277 37.99 -28.79 22.12
N LYS A 278 38.14 -30.03 22.62
CA LYS A 278 39.21 -30.43 23.54
C LYS A 278 40.52 -30.80 22.84
N ASP A 279 40.46 -31.18 21.57
CA ASP A 279 41.61 -31.51 20.70
C ASP A 279 42.18 -30.27 19.95
N SER A 280 41.60 -29.08 20.19
CA SER A 280 42.17 -27.80 19.73
C SER A 280 43.29 -27.32 20.67
N PRO A 281 44.54 -27.13 20.21
CA PRO A 281 45.64 -26.69 21.07
C PRO A 281 45.42 -25.28 21.65
N ALA A 282 45.63 -25.14 22.96
CA ALA A 282 45.58 -23.86 23.64
C ALA A 282 46.95 -23.14 23.57
N GLU A 283 46.95 -21.87 23.14
CA GLU A 283 47.95 -20.88 23.55
C GLU A 283 47.33 -19.46 23.61
N GLU A 284 47.98 -18.56 24.35
CA GLU A 284 47.38 -17.45 25.12
C GLU A 284 47.20 -16.07 24.40
N PRO A 285 46.49 -15.09 25.01
CA PRO A 285 45.99 -13.86 24.36
C PRO A 285 46.93 -12.63 24.56
N PRO A 286 46.56 -11.39 24.17
CA PRO A 286 45.80 -10.50 25.09
C PRO A 286 44.93 -9.36 24.45
N ALA A 287 44.21 -8.65 25.34
CA ALA A 287 43.78 -7.22 25.26
C ALA A 287 42.68 -6.82 24.23
N GLU A 288 41.50 -6.35 24.68
CA GLU A 288 41.07 -4.92 24.80
C GLU A 288 40.76 -4.26 23.43
N GLU A 289 39.65 -3.55 23.17
CA GLU A 289 38.66 -2.83 24.02
C GLU A 289 37.20 -3.00 23.50
N GLU A 290 36.19 -2.65 24.31
CA GLU A 290 34.82 -2.30 23.85
C GLU A 290 34.71 -0.77 23.52
N PRO A 291 33.53 -0.16 23.30
CA PRO A 291 32.81 -0.17 22.03
C PRO A 291 32.50 1.26 21.50
N ALA A 292 32.17 1.39 20.20
CA ALA A 292 31.69 2.68 19.66
C ALA A 292 30.56 2.53 18.62
N THR A 293 29.35 2.78 19.12
CA THR A 293 28.19 3.48 18.51
C THR A 293 28.06 3.68 16.99
N GLU A 294 26.82 3.46 16.55
CA GLU A 294 26.18 3.89 15.29
C GLU A 294 26.50 5.34 14.86
N GLU A 295 26.54 5.60 13.56
CA GLU A 295 26.14 6.92 13.04
C GLU A 295 25.41 6.80 11.68
N SER A 296 24.24 7.44 11.61
CA SER A 296 23.42 7.61 10.41
C SER A 296 23.77 8.93 9.74
N THR A 297 24.17 8.93 8.47
CA THR A 297 24.51 10.16 7.74
C THR A 297 23.31 10.77 7.03
N ASP A 298 22.92 11.98 7.45
CA ASP A 298 21.93 12.86 6.81
C ASP A 298 22.60 14.14 6.26
N GLY A 299 21.91 14.84 5.35
CA GLY A 299 22.23 16.20 4.90
C GLY A 299 23.28 16.32 3.78
N PRO A 300 23.33 17.45 3.05
CA PRO A 300 22.73 18.76 3.35
C PRO A 300 21.65 19.19 2.33
N GLU A 301 20.87 20.25 2.45
CA GLU A 301 20.42 21.18 3.51
C GLU A 301 19.63 22.26 2.74
N VAL A 302 18.34 22.51 3.06
CA VAL A 302 17.52 23.51 2.35
C VAL A 302 17.25 24.70 3.28
N THR A 303 17.98 25.79 3.08
CA THR A 303 17.86 27.00 3.92
C THR A 303 16.68 27.88 3.49
N TRP A 304 15.62 27.91 4.29
CA TRP A 304 14.54 28.90 4.16
C TRP A 304 14.92 30.19 4.89
N ARG A 305 15.12 31.29 4.14
CA ARG A 305 15.41 32.61 4.73
C ARG A 305 14.12 33.30 5.17
N THR A 306 13.74 33.12 6.43
CA THR A 306 12.72 33.94 7.10
C THR A 306 13.35 35.19 7.72
N SER A 307 13.42 36.29 6.96
CA SER A 307 13.73 37.60 7.53
C SER A 307 12.52 38.11 8.31
N GLY A 308 12.64 38.22 9.63
CA GLY A 308 11.70 38.98 10.44
C GLY A 308 11.81 40.48 10.17
N GLY A 309 10.67 41.14 9.99
CA GLY A 309 10.54 42.59 9.98
C GLY A 309 9.43 42.97 10.95
N SER A 310 9.82 43.55 12.10
CA SER A 310 8.90 43.98 13.16
C SER A 310 8.90 45.50 13.26
N GLU A 311 7.84 46.13 12.76
CA GLU A 311 7.49 47.54 13.00
C GLU A 311 5.97 47.52 13.31
N GLU A 312 5.59 47.80 14.56
CA GLU A 312 4.96 49.07 14.99
C GLU A 312 3.63 49.36 14.25
N ASN A 313 2.45 49.27 14.87
CA ASN A 313 1.95 49.97 16.07
C ASN A 313 1.79 51.50 15.92
N GLN A 314 0.94 51.91 14.97
CA GLN A 314 -0.02 53.01 15.14
C GLN A 314 -1.16 52.92 14.12
#